data_AF-A0A355S6F8-F1
#
_entry.id   AF-A0A355S6F8-F1
#
_cell.length_a   1.000
_cell.length_b   1.000
_cell.length_c   1.000
_cell.angle_alpha   90.00
_cell.angle_beta   90.00
_cell.angle_gamma   90.00
#
_symmetry.space_group_name_H-M   'P 1'
#
loop_
_entity.id
_entity.type
_entity.pdbx_description
1 polymer ?
#
loop_
_entity_poly.entity_id
_entity_poly.type
_entity_poly.pdbx_seq_one_letter_code
_entity_poly.pdbx_strand_id
1 'polypeptide(L)' 'VCEGLEEWGIALDADKNDGAGSGEARLTEEGARVQVLVIPANEELVLAREVYQKVTNLN' A
#
# COMPACT_ATOMS: atom_id res chain seq x y z
N VAL A 1 9.96 5.59 -10.28
CA VAL A 1 10.04 6.27 -8.95
C VAL A 1 11.04 5.57 -8.06
N CYS A 2 10.89 4.28 -7.78
CA CYS A 2 11.76 3.54 -6.84
C CYS A 2 13.10 3.07 -7.41
N GLU A 3 13.45 3.43 -8.65
CA GLU A 3 14.71 3.06 -9.29
C GLU A 3 15.90 3.69 -8.56
N GLY A 4 16.97 2.91 -8.31
CA GLY A 4 18.18 3.38 -7.63
C GLY A 4 18.09 3.39 -6.10
N LEU A 5 17.04 2.82 -5.51
CA LEU A 5 16.84 2.73 -4.06
C LEU A 5 17.22 1.37 -3.46
N GLU A 6 17.92 0.52 -4.21
CA GLU A 6 18.26 -0.86 -3.83
C GLU A 6 19.16 -0.90 -2.60
N GLU A 7 20.13 0.03 -2.49
CA GLU A 7 21.01 0.18 -1.32
C GLU A 7 20.24 0.56 -0.03
N TRP A 8 19.04 1.12 -0.18
CA TRP A 8 18.12 1.40 0.92
C TRP A 8 17.17 0.23 1.22
N GLY A 9 17.30 -0.87 0.48
CA GLY A 9 16.53 -2.10 0.64
C GLY A 9 15.20 -2.11 -0.10
N ILE A 10 14.97 -1.18 -1.03
CA ILE A 10 13.77 -1.12 -1.87
C ILE A 10 14.12 -1.72 -3.22
N ALA A 11 13.52 -2.88 -3.53
CA ALA A 11 13.62 -3.54 -4.83
C ALA A 11 12.22 -3.96 -5.29
N LEU A 12 11.88 -3.66 -6.55
CA LEU A 12 10.57 -3.94 -7.14
C LEU A 12 10.67 -5.11 -8.12
N ASP A 13 9.70 -6.00 -8.05
CA ASP A 13 9.39 -6.98 -9.07
C ASP A 13 8.67 -6.26 -10.23
N ALA A 14 9.33 -6.19 -11.38
CA ALA A 14 8.84 -5.45 -12.55
C ALA A 14 7.51 -6.00 -13.08
N ASP A 15 7.37 -7.32 -13.15
CA ASP A 15 6.15 -7.97 -13.65
C ASP A 15 4.95 -7.69 -12.73
N LYS A 16 5.17 -7.74 -11.41
CA LYS A 16 4.12 -7.38 -10.43
C LYS A 16 3.76 -5.91 -10.49
N ASN A 17 4.75 -5.03 -10.67
CA ASN A 17 4.52 -3.58 -10.78
C ASN A 17 3.69 -3.24 -12.03
N ASP A 18 4.03 -3.80 -13.18
CA ASP A 18 3.33 -3.55 -14.43
C ASP A 18 1.93 -4.20 -14.45
N GLY A 19 1.76 -5.32 -13.73
CA GLY A 19 0.50 -6.04 -13.61
C GLY A 19 -0.45 -5.59 -12.48
N ALA A 20 -0.06 -4.63 -11.63
CA ALA A 20 -0.80 -4.30 -10.39
C ALA A 20 -2.23 -3.76 -10.63
N GLY A 21 -2.44 -3.03 -11.73
CA GLY A 21 -3.74 -2.44 -12.07
C GLY A 21 -4.30 -1.54 -10.97
N SER A 22 -5.61 -1.61 -10.75
CA SER A 22 -6.32 -0.83 -9.71
C SER A 22 -6.55 -1.60 -8.41
N GLY A 23 -5.94 -2.77 -8.25
CA GLY A 23 -6.13 -3.64 -7.09
C GLY A 23 -5.06 -3.44 -6.02
N GLU A 24 -5.22 -4.13 -4.88
CA GLU A 24 -4.14 -4.28 -3.92
C GLU A 24 -3.08 -5.24 -4.47
N ALA A 25 -1.82 -4.84 -4.44
CA ALA A 25 -0.72 -5.66 -4.95
C ALA A 25 0.55 -5.47 -4.13
N ARG A 26 1.31 -6.56 -3.94
CA ARG A 26 2.67 -6.51 -3.40
C ARG A 26 3.67 -6.42 -4.55
N LEU A 27 4.46 -5.36 -4.57
CA LEU A 27 5.41 -5.10 -5.66
C LEU A 27 6.84 -5.51 -5.32
N THR A 28 7.12 -5.87 -4.07
CA THR A 28 8.49 -6.13 -3.62
C THR A 28 9.09 -7.39 -4.25
N GLU A 29 10.34 -7.27 -4.69
CA GLU A 29 11.18 -8.42 -5.05
C GLU A 29 11.38 -9.35 -3.84
N GLU A 30 11.61 -10.64 -4.09
CA GLU A 30 11.87 -11.59 -3.00
C GLU A 30 13.20 -11.25 -2.31
N GLY A 31 13.19 -11.24 -0.97
CA GLY A 31 14.39 -10.94 -0.18
C GLY A 31 14.71 -9.45 0.02
N ALA A 32 13.98 -8.53 -0.59
CA ALA A 32 14.18 -7.11 -0.31
C ALA A 32 13.81 -6.77 1.15
N ARG A 33 14.55 -5.83 1.75
CA ARG A 33 14.39 -5.45 3.16
C ARG A 33 13.11 -4.66 3.41
N VAL A 34 12.66 -3.89 2.43
CA VAL A 34 11.50 -2.99 2.53
C VAL A 34 10.35 -3.53 1.68
N GLN A 35 9.16 -3.64 2.28
CA GLN A 35 7.95 -3.98 1.55
C GLN A 35 7.36 -2.75 0.84
N VAL A 36 6.90 -2.94 -0.38
CA VAL A 36 6.27 -1.94 -1.25
C VAL A 36 4.96 -2.52 -1.74
N LEU A 37 3.89 -1.77 -1.53
CA LEU A 37 2.52 -2.17 -1.80
C LEU A 37 1.82 -1.09 -2.64
N VAL A 38 0.96 -1.51 -3.55
CA VAL A 38 -0.12 -0.68 -4.10
C VAL A 38 -1.35 -0.97 -3.27
N ILE A 39 -1.93 0.05 -2.66
CA ILE A 39 -3.17 -0.03 -1.88
C ILE A 39 -4.10 1.07 -2.39
N PRO A 40 -5.21 0.72 -3.06
CA PRO A 40 -6.19 1.71 -3.50
C PRO A 40 -6.76 2.47 -2.30
N ALA A 41 -6.76 3.79 -2.37
CA ALA A 41 -7.42 4.60 -1.36
C ALA A 41 -8.95 4.43 -1.45
N ASN A 42 -9.61 4.42 -0.31
CA ASN A 42 -11.07 4.50 -0.21
C ASN A 42 -11.42 5.53 0.88
N GLU A 43 -11.52 6.77 0.47
CA GLU A 43 -11.68 7.92 1.37
C GLU A 43 -13.04 7.89 2.07
N GLU A 44 -14.10 7.47 1.37
CA GLU A 44 -15.44 7.34 1.93
C GLU A 44 -15.47 6.28 3.05
N LEU A 45 -14.77 5.16 2.87
CA LEU A 45 -14.67 4.13 3.90
C LEU A 45 -13.89 4.61 5.13
N VAL A 46 -12.82 5.39 4.92
CA VAL A 46 -12.07 6.01 6.01
C VAL A 46 -12.98 6.95 6.81
N LEU A 47 -13.71 7.84 6.13
CA LEU A 47 -14.66 8.75 6.77
C LEU A 47 -15.76 8.00 7.53
N ALA A 48 -16.36 6.98 6.91
CA ALA A 48 -17.41 6.19 7.55
C ALA A 48 -16.92 5.50 8.83
N ARG A 49 -15.69 4.96 8.82
CA ARG A 49 -15.06 4.34 10.00
C ARG A 49 -14.79 5.36 11.10
N GLU A 50 -14.26 6.53 10.75
CA GLU A 50 -14.00 7.62 11.69
C GLU A 50 -15.29 8.11 12.36
N VAL A 51 -16.36 8.32 11.58
CA VAL A 51 -17.67 8.71 12.11
C VAL A 51 -18.21 7.64 13.06
N TYR A 52 -18.17 6.37 12.65
CA TYR A 52 -18.62 5.26 13.49
C TYR A 52 -17.87 5.19 14.83
N GLN A 53 -16.53 5.30 14.79
CA GLN A 53 -15.71 5.29 16.00
C GLN A 53 -16.06 6.46 16.93
N LYS A 54 -16.21 7.67 16.39
CA LYS A 54 -16.56 8.86 17.19
C LYS A 54 -17.94 8.73 17.82
N VAL A 55 -18.95 8.27 17.07
CA VAL A 55 -20.31 8.10 17.61
C VAL A 55 -20.36 6.99 18.66
N THR A 56 -19.61 5.91 18.48
CA THR A 56 -19.60 4.77 19.41
C THR A 56 -18.90 5.12 20.72
N ASN A 57 -17.81 5.89 20.68
CA ASN A 57 -17.01 6.27 21.86
C ASN A 57 -17.57 7.47 22.65
N LEU A 58 -18.69 8.06 22.22
CA LEU A 58 -19.39 9.13 22.94
C LEU A 58 -20.40 8.60 23.98
N ASN A 59 -20.59 7.28 24.06
CA ASN A 59 -21.37 6.60 25.10
C ASN A 59 -20.45 6.04 26.20
#